data_AF-A0AAV2NXP7-F1
#
_entry.id   AF-A0AAV2NXP7-F1
#
_cell.length_a   1.000
_cell.length_b   1.000
_cell.length_c   1.000
_cell.angle_alpha   90.00
_cell.angle_beta   90.00
_cell.angle_gamma   90.00
#
_symmetry.space_group_name_H-M   'P 1'
#
loop_
_entity.id
_entity.type
_entity.pdbx_description
1 polymer ?
#
loop_
_entity_poly.entity_id
_entity_poly.type
_entity_poly.pdbx_seq_one_letter_code
_entity_poly.pdbx_strand_id
1 'polypeptide(L)'
;MLRVVAARVASAMMPRVTATSLAGVQSVRESHGSKETDEEFDQRYVNFFSRNDIDHWEIRKAMNDLAGMDNVPEPVIICAALKACRRLNDFALAVRFLESVKDKAGPHADKIYPYIIQEIRPTLDELGISTPEELGYDKPELACESEYHM
;
A
#
# COMPACT_ATOMS: atom_id res chain seq x y z
N MET A 1 80.36 -64.91 -8.90
CA MET A 1 79.39 -64.96 -10.01
C MET A 1 77.99 -64.91 -9.41
N LEU A 2 77.24 -63.82 -9.60
CA LEU A 2 75.82 -63.73 -9.24
C LEU A 2 75.12 -62.89 -10.32
N ARG A 3 74.23 -63.55 -11.09
CA ARG A 3 73.37 -62.90 -12.09
C ARG A 3 72.20 -62.24 -11.36
N VAL A 4 72.01 -60.94 -11.55
CA VAL A 4 70.79 -60.24 -11.12
C VAL A 4 69.96 -59.93 -12.36
N VAL A 5 68.75 -60.46 -12.38
CA VAL A 5 67.74 -60.26 -13.43
C VAL A 5 67.01 -58.94 -13.13
N ALA A 6 67.04 -58.01 -14.08
CA ALA A 6 66.29 -56.75 -13.99
C ALA A 6 64.81 -57.00 -14.31
N ALA A 7 63.93 -56.81 -13.33
CA ALA A 7 62.48 -56.79 -13.53
C ALA A 7 62.04 -55.39 -13.97
N ARG A 8 61.26 -55.31 -15.05
CA ARG A 8 60.65 -54.06 -15.54
C ARG A 8 59.48 -53.66 -14.65
N VAL A 9 59.55 -52.48 -14.04
CA VAL A 9 58.42 -51.87 -13.31
C VAL A 9 57.52 -51.17 -14.31
N ALA A 10 56.29 -51.65 -14.47
CA ALA A 10 55.25 -50.97 -15.26
C ALA A 10 54.58 -49.89 -14.39
N SER A 11 54.54 -48.66 -14.88
CA SER A 11 53.87 -47.53 -14.23
C SER A 11 52.36 -47.64 -14.42
N ALA A 12 51.60 -47.77 -13.32
CA ALA A 12 50.14 -47.76 -13.35
C ALA A 12 49.64 -46.30 -13.37
N MET A 13 49.08 -45.87 -14.50
CA MET A 13 48.36 -44.59 -14.61
C MET A 13 47.00 -44.72 -13.90
N MET A 14 46.75 -43.89 -12.88
CA MET A 14 45.43 -43.77 -12.27
C MET A 14 44.47 -42.98 -13.18
N PRO A 15 43.19 -43.37 -13.29
CA PRO A 15 42.21 -42.62 -14.07
C PRO A 15 41.89 -41.28 -13.39
N ARG A 16 41.97 -40.21 -14.18
CA ARG A 16 41.71 -38.83 -13.79
C ARG A 16 40.18 -38.63 -13.69
N VAL A 17 39.67 -38.36 -12.49
CA VAL A 17 38.24 -38.06 -12.26
C VAL A 17 37.90 -36.78 -13.03
N THR A 18 36.97 -36.87 -13.98
CA THR A 18 36.40 -35.71 -14.66
C THR A 18 35.45 -35.00 -13.71
N ALA A 19 35.74 -33.75 -13.36
CA ALA A 19 34.83 -32.93 -12.58
C ALA A 19 33.53 -32.74 -13.37
N THR A 20 32.42 -33.30 -12.88
CA THR A 20 31.09 -32.97 -13.36
C THR A 20 30.82 -31.51 -13.00
N SER A 21 30.59 -30.67 -14.02
CA SER A 21 30.14 -29.30 -13.80
C SER A 21 28.80 -29.33 -13.09
N LEU A 22 28.77 -28.99 -11.81
CA LEU A 22 27.52 -28.66 -11.12
C LEU A 22 26.97 -27.42 -11.81
N ALA A 23 25.94 -27.59 -12.64
CA ALA A 23 25.12 -26.48 -13.10
C ALA A 23 24.57 -25.81 -11.82
N GLY A 24 25.14 -24.67 -11.45
CA GLY A 24 24.69 -23.92 -10.29
C GLY A 24 23.21 -23.62 -10.48
N VAL A 25 22.37 -24.13 -9.58
CA VAL A 25 20.99 -23.68 -9.46
C VAL A 25 21.07 -22.21 -9.10
N GLN A 26 20.86 -21.34 -10.09
CA GLN A 26 20.69 -19.93 -9.81
C GLN A 26 19.41 -19.81 -8.98
N SER A 27 19.56 -19.38 -7.73
CA SER A 27 18.45 -18.85 -6.96
C SER A 27 17.96 -17.62 -7.70
N VAL A 28 16.92 -17.79 -8.53
CA VAL A 28 16.15 -16.67 -9.04
C VAL A 28 15.44 -16.11 -7.81
N ARG A 29 15.99 -15.03 -7.26
CA ARG A 29 15.21 -14.16 -6.37
C ARG A 29 14.19 -13.50 -7.27
N GLU A 30 12.99 -14.07 -7.34
CA GLU A 30 11.86 -13.31 -7.87
C GLU A 30 11.78 -12.02 -7.05
N SER A 31 11.96 -10.88 -7.72
CA SER A 31 11.58 -9.60 -7.15
C SER A 31 10.08 -9.69 -6.90
N HIS A 32 9.70 -9.82 -5.63
CA HIS A 32 8.34 -10.18 -5.23
C HIS A 32 7.29 -9.25 -5.87
N GLY A 33 6.39 -9.83 -6.68
CA GLY A 33 5.11 -9.25 -7.11
C GLY A 33 5.11 -8.59 -8.49
N SER A 34 4.08 -8.91 -9.31
CA SER A 34 3.66 -8.02 -10.40
C SER A 34 3.21 -6.69 -9.79
N LYS A 35 3.62 -5.57 -10.39
CA LYS A 35 3.04 -4.26 -10.06
C LYS A 35 1.61 -4.24 -10.56
N GLU A 36 0.65 -3.96 -9.68
CA GLU A 36 -0.74 -3.71 -10.07
C GLU A 36 -0.83 -2.39 -10.84
N THR A 37 -1.82 -2.25 -11.71
CA THR A 37 -2.15 -0.97 -12.34
C THR A 37 -2.93 -0.07 -11.38
N ASP A 38 -3.03 1.22 -11.70
CA ASP A 38 -3.78 2.18 -10.88
C ASP A 38 -5.27 1.79 -10.79
N GLU A 39 -5.85 1.30 -11.89
CA GLU A 39 -7.24 0.84 -11.91
C GLU A 39 -7.45 -0.43 -11.10
N GLU A 40 -6.48 -1.36 -11.11
CA GLU A 40 -6.51 -2.57 -10.28
C GLU A 40 -6.42 -2.21 -8.79
N PHE A 41 -5.56 -1.25 -8.45
CA PHE A 41 -5.41 -0.70 -7.10
C PHE A 41 -6.73 -0.08 -6.62
N ASP A 42 -7.34 0.78 -7.42
CA ASP A 42 -8.60 1.45 -7.09
C ASP A 42 -9.72 0.44 -6.89
N GLN A 43 -9.87 -0.50 -7.84
CA GLN A 43 -10.90 -1.52 -7.79
C GLN A 43 -10.73 -2.44 -6.58
N ARG A 44 -9.49 -2.74 -6.18
CA ARG A 44 -9.20 -3.53 -4.98
C ARG A 44 -9.73 -2.85 -3.72
N TYR A 45 -9.54 -1.54 -3.56
CA TYR A 45 -10.06 -0.80 -2.42
C TYR A 45 -11.58 -0.62 -2.47
N VAL A 46 -12.15 -0.34 -3.65
CA VAL A 46 -13.61 -0.28 -3.82
C VAL A 46 -14.25 -1.61 -3.43
N ASN A 47 -13.69 -2.74 -3.89
CA ASN A 47 -14.17 -4.08 -3.55
C ASN A 47 -14.07 -4.35 -2.05
N PHE A 48 -12.94 -3.96 -1.43
CA PHE A 48 -12.72 -4.11 0.00
C PHE A 48 -13.77 -3.36 0.82
N PHE A 49 -13.97 -2.06 0.55
CA PHE A 49 -14.98 -1.25 1.24
C PHE A 49 -16.41 -1.60 0.85
N SER A 50 -16.65 -2.31 -0.25
CA SER A 50 -18.00 -2.73 -0.66
C SER A 50 -18.44 -4.04 -0.01
N ARG A 51 -17.57 -4.72 0.74
CA ARG A 51 -17.94 -5.91 1.53
C ARG A 51 -19.06 -5.58 2.52
N ASN A 52 -20.14 -6.36 2.47
CA ASN A 52 -21.29 -6.17 3.36
C ASN A 52 -20.97 -6.52 4.82
N ASP A 53 -20.01 -7.41 5.03
CA ASP A 53 -19.58 -7.94 6.32
C ASP A 53 -18.36 -7.21 6.92
N ILE A 54 -17.93 -6.09 6.30
CA ILE A 54 -16.78 -5.33 6.80
C ILE A 54 -17.03 -4.89 8.25
N ASP A 55 -16.02 -5.06 9.11
CA ASP A 55 -16.11 -4.67 10.52
C ASP A 55 -15.42 -3.33 10.82
N HIS A 56 -15.60 -2.82 12.05
CA HIS A 56 -15.01 -1.57 12.50
C HIS A 56 -13.48 -1.58 12.52
N TRP A 57 -12.84 -2.73 12.72
CA TRP A 57 -11.38 -2.82 12.71
C TRP A 57 -10.83 -2.81 11.27
N GLU A 58 -11.43 -3.57 10.36
CA GLU A 58 -11.06 -3.67 8.96
C GLU A 58 -11.15 -2.32 8.25
N ILE A 59 -12.23 -1.56 8.44
CA ILE A 59 -12.38 -0.25 7.80
C ILE A 59 -11.28 0.73 8.25
N ARG A 60 -10.96 0.76 9.55
CA ARG A 60 -9.90 1.61 10.10
C ARG A 60 -8.53 1.17 9.60
N LYS A 61 -8.30 -0.15 9.51
CA LYS A 61 -7.06 -0.70 8.97
C LYS A 61 -6.86 -0.26 7.51
N ALA A 62 -7.88 -0.40 6.67
CA ALA A 62 -7.80 0.01 5.27
C ALA A 62 -7.61 1.53 5.09
N MET A 63 -8.30 2.37 5.87
CA MET A 63 -8.11 3.82 5.84
C MET A 63 -6.71 4.24 6.29
N ASN A 64 -6.16 3.60 7.34
CA ASN A 64 -4.79 3.85 7.79
C ASN A 64 -3.76 3.41 6.74
N ASP A 65 -4.00 2.29 6.06
CA ASP A 65 -3.12 1.82 4.99
C ASP A 65 -3.13 2.76 3.80
N LEU A 66 -4.31 3.26 3.39
CA LEU A 66 -4.43 4.30 2.35
C LEU A 66 -3.69 5.58 2.75
N ALA A 67 -3.82 6.04 4.00
CA ALA A 67 -3.12 7.22 4.47
C ALA A 67 -1.59 7.05 4.44
N GLY A 68 -1.10 5.81 4.59
CA GLY A 68 0.32 5.47 4.51
C GLY A 68 0.91 5.43 3.09
N MET A 69 0.08 5.48 2.05
CA MET A 69 0.52 5.42 0.64
C MET A 69 0.80 6.81 0.08
N ASP A 70 1.68 6.93 -0.91
CA ASP A 70 2.02 8.23 -1.53
C ASP A 70 0.99 8.64 -2.61
N ASN A 71 -0.29 8.68 -2.23
CA ASN A 71 -1.38 9.14 -3.08
C ASN A 71 -2.49 9.79 -2.25
N VAL A 72 -3.38 10.49 -2.95
CA VAL A 72 -4.69 10.88 -2.42
C VAL A 72 -5.69 9.88 -2.98
N PRO A 73 -6.54 9.23 -2.16
CA PRO A 73 -7.50 8.25 -2.66
C PRO A 73 -8.47 8.84 -3.69
N GLU A 74 -8.75 8.09 -4.77
CA GLU A 74 -9.70 8.50 -5.80
C GLU A 74 -11.14 8.63 -5.25
N PRO A 75 -11.98 9.53 -5.81
CA PRO A 75 -13.35 9.74 -5.34
C PRO A 75 -14.19 8.46 -5.25
N VAL A 76 -13.96 7.49 -6.13
CA VAL A 76 -14.64 6.19 -6.12
C VAL A 76 -14.32 5.35 -4.88
N ILE A 77 -13.06 5.37 -4.42
CA ILE A 77 -12.64 4.72 -3.17
C ILE A 77 -13.30 5.42 -2.00
N ILE A 78 -13.30 6.75 -1.99
CA ILE A 78 -13.89 7.56 -0.91
C ILE A 78 -15.38 7.27 -0.80
N CYS A 79 -16.12 7.27 -1.90
CA CYS A 79 -17.55 6.94 -1.90
C CYS A 79 -17.83 5.54 -1.33
N ALA A 80 -17.01 4.53 -1.68
CA ALA A 80 -17.14 3.19 -1.12
C ALA A 80 -16.88 3.16 0.39
N ALA A 81 -15.85 3.89 0.85
CA ALA A 81 -15.51 4.00 2.25
C ALA A 81 -16.61 4.72 3.07
N LEU A 82 -17.18 5.80 2.56
CA LEU A 82 -18.30 6.51 3.20
C LEU A 82 -19.55 5.63 3.32
N LYS A 83 -19.86 4.85 2.28
CA LYS A 83 -20.94 3.86 2.33
C LYS A 83 -20.65 2.75 3.35
N ALA A 84 -19.39 2.36 3.53
CA ALA A 84 -19.00 1.43 4.59
C ALA A 84 -19.20 2.04 5.99
N CYS A 85 -18.82 3.30 6.21
CA CYS A 85 -19.11 4.02 7.45
C CYS A 85 -20.61 4.06 7.76
N ARG A 86 -21.47 4.26 6.75
CA ARG A 86 -22.94 4.21 6.91
C ARG A 86 -23.44 2.83 7.37
N ARG A 87 -22.92 1.74 6.79
CA ARG A 87 -23.27 0.37 7.21
C ARG A 87 -22.84 0.08 8.65
N LEU A 88 -21.69 0.62 9.05
CA LEU A 88 -21.14 0.49 10.41
C LEU A 88 -21.70 1.50 11.41
N ASN A 89 -22.58 2.41 10.97
CA ASN A 89 -23.14 3.52 11.76
C ASN A 89 -22.07 4.40 12.43
N ASP A 90 -20.95 4.65 11.73
CA ASP A 90 -19.82 5.42 12.25
C ASP A 90 -19.67 6.76 11.50
N PHE A 91 -20.43 7.77 11.95
CA PHE A 91 -20.39 9.12 11.36
C PHE A 91 -19.05 9.82 11.62
N ALA A 92 -18.50 9.68 12.83
CA ALA A 92 -17.26 10.35 13.20
C ALA A 92 -16.08 9.85 12.35
N LEU A 93 -16.03 8.56 12.04
CA LEU A 93 -15.02 8.00 11.14
C LEU A 93 -15.15 8.54 9.71
N ALA A 94 -16.37 8.73 9.20
CA ALA A 94 -16.57 9.32 7.88
C ALA A 94 -15.99 10.74 7.79
N VAL A 95 -16.28 11.59 8.77
CA VAL A 95 -15.73 12.96 8.85
C VAL A 95 -14.20 12.91 8.99
N ARG A 96 -13.68 12.05 9.86
CA ARG A 96 -12.23 11.88 10.06
C ARG A 96 -11.51 11.43 8.80
N PHE A 97 -12.16 10.60 7.98
CA PHE A 97 -11.60 10.17 6.72
C PHE A 97 -11.52 11.32 5.71
N LEU A 98 -12.51 12.22 5.66
CA LEU A 98 -12.44 13.44 4.82
C LEU A 98 -11.30 14.37 5.25
N GLU A 99 -11.08 14.53 6.56
CA GLU A 99 -9.92 15.28 7.07
C GLU A 99 -8.60 14.63 6.60
N SER A 100 -8.49 13.29 6.69
CA SER A 100 -7.31 12.57 6.23
C SER A 100 -7.08 12.76 4.73
N VAL A 101 -8.13 12.74 3.90
CA VAL A 101 -8.03 13.00 2.46
C VAL A 101 -7.50 14.41 2.17
N LYS A 102 -7.96 15.42 2.92
CA LYS A 102 -7.46 16.80 2.82
C LYS A 102 -5.98 16.89 3.22
N ASP A 103 -5.60 16.25 4.32
CA ASP A 103 -4.21 16.22 4.81
C ASP A 103 -3.26 15.53 3.82
N LYS A 104 -3.72 14.42 3.20
CA LYS A 104 -2.96 13.69 2.17
C LYS A 104 -2.63 14.52 0.94
N ALA A 105 -3.43 15.53 0.61
CA ALA A 105 -3.13 16.46 -0.48
C ALA A 105 -1.99 17.45 -0.14
N GLY A 106 -1.60 17.56 1.14
CA GLY A 106 -0.46 18.35 1.61
C GLY A 106 -0.45 19.79 1.06
N PRO A 107 0.63 20.24 0.40
CA PRO A 107 0.73 21.60 -0.14
C PRO A 107 -0.23 21.88 -1.32
N HIS A 108 -0.93 20.86 -1.83
CA HIS A 108 -1.88 20.96 -2.93
C HIS A 108 -3.33 20.78 -2.48
N ALA A 109 -3.58 20.82 -1.16
CA ALA A 109 -4.91 20.69 -0.59
C ALA A 109 -5.89 21.76 -1.10
N ASP A 110 -5.41 22.95 -1.44
CA ASP A 110 -6.20 24.04 -2.03
C ASP A 110 -6.79 23.71 -3.42
N LYS A 111 -6.20 22.75 -4.14
CA LYS A 111 -6.63 22.34 -5.49
C LYS A 111 -7.29 20.96 -5.50
N ILE A 112 -6.69 19.99 -4.82
CA ILE A 112 -7.12 18.59 -4.87
C ILE A 112 -8.39 18.38 -4.05
N TYR A 113 -8.45 18.92 -2.82
CA TYR A 113 -9.58 18.67 -1.93
C TYR A 113 -10.90 19.25 -2.44
N PRO A 114 -10.97 20.48 -3.01
CA PRO A 114 -12.20 20.98 -3.62
C PRO A 114 -12.71 20.11 -4.78
N TYR A 115 -11.81 19.58 -5.62
CA TYR A 115 -12.17 18.63 -6.68
C TYR A 115 -12.79 17.36 -6.09
N ILE A 116 -12.16 16.78 -5.07
CA ILE A 116 -12.69 15.58 -4.41
C ILE A 116 -14.08 15.86 -3.84
N ILE A 117 -14.25 16.96 -3.09
CA ILE A 117 -15.54 17.34 -2.51
C ILE A 117 -16.61 17.52 -3.58
N GLN A 118 -16.27 18.10 -4.74
CA GLN A 118 -17.17 18.21 -5.87
C GLN A 118 -17.65 16.84 -6.36
N GLU A 119 -16.72 15.90 -6.60
CA GLU A 119 -17.04 14.58 -7.15
C GLU A 119 -17.81 13.69 -6.16
N ILE A 120 -17.52 13.79 -4.86
CA ILE A 120 -18.21 12.99 -3.84
C ILE A 120 -19.48 13.64 -3.29
N ARG A 121 -19.79 14.89 -3.66
CA ARG A 121 -20.95 15.64 -3.14
C ARG A 121 -22.27 14.85 -3.22
N PRO A 122 -22.59 14.14 -4.33
CA PRO A 122 -23.81 13.34 -4.38
C PRO A 122 -23.89 12.28 -3.26
N THR A 123 -22.76 11.66 -2.92
CA THR A 123 -22.69 10.66 -1.84
C THR A 123 -22.80 11.31 -0.46
N LEU A 124 -22.22 12.51 -0.27
CA LEU A 124 -22.35 13.25 1.00
C LEU A 124 -23.81 13.63 1.26
N ASP A 125 -24.50 14.13 0.23
CA ASP A 125 -25.91 14.53 0.32
C ASP A 125 -26.83 13.33 0.54
N GLU A 126 -26.58 12.21 -0.16
CA GLU A 126 -27.32 10.95 0.02
C GLU A 126 -27.21 10.41 1.46
N LEU A 127 -26.00 10.43 2.03
CA LEU A 127 -25.71 9.83 3.32
C LEU A 127 -25.92 10.80 4.50
N GLY A 128 -26.11 12.09 4.23
CA GLY A 128 -26.22 13.15 5.24
C GLY A 128 -24.91 13.37 6.00
N ILE A 129 -23.77 13.34 5.29
CA ILE A 129 -22.44 13.53 5.89
C ILE A 129 -22.00 14.97 5.68
N SER A 130 -21.83 15.72 6.77
CA SER A 130 -21.26 17.07 6.73
C SER A 130 -19.75 17.02 6.56
N THR A 131 -19.19 17.97 5.81
CA THR A 131 -17.73 18.11 5.70
C THR A 131 -17.11 18.66 7.00
N PRO A 132 -15.80 18.47 7.23
CA PRO A 132 -15.12 19.10 8.36
C PRO A 132 -15.32 20.62 8.42
N GLU A 133 -15.34 21.29 7.26
CA GLU A 133 -15.60 22.73 7.15
C GLU A 133 -17.03 23.11 7.57
N GLU A 134 -18.03 22.32 7.18
CA GLU A 134 -19.44 22.56 7.56
C GLU A 134 -19.66 22.37 9.07
N LEU A 135 -18.85 21.53 9.71
CA LEU A 135 -18.85 21.30 11.17
C LEU A 135 -17.95 22.29 11.94
N GLY A 136 -17.16 23.11 11.25
CA GLY A 136 -16.20 24.04 11.87
C GLY A 136 -14.95 23.36 12.44
N TYR A 137 -14.64 22.13 12.03
CA TYR A 137 -13.45 21.38 12.45
C TYR A 137 -12.22 21.65 11.57
N ASP A 138 -12.34 22.50 10.55
CA ASP A 138 -11.22 22.90 9.68
C ASP A 138 -10.22 23.84 10.36
N LYS A 139 -10.60 24.41 11.51
CA LYS A 139 -9.80 25.37 12.28
C LYS A 139 -9.64 24.88 13.71
N PRO A 140 -8.44 25.00 14.32
CA PRO A 140 -8.29 24.75 15.74
C PRO A 140 -9.10 25.79 16.54
N GLU A 141 -9.91 25.34 17.48
CA GLU A 141 -10.76 26.22 18.31
C GLU A 141 -9.94 27.25 19.14
N LEU A 142 -8.65 26.96 19.38
CA LEU A 142 -7.72 27.79 20.16
C LEU A 142 -6.43 28.10 19.40
N ALA A 143 -6.50 28.30 18.08
CA ALA A 143 -5.34 28.72 17.29
C ALA A 143 -4.89 30.13 17.72
N CYS A 144 -3.94 30.22 18.65
CA CYS A 144 -3.21 31.47 18.90
C CYS A 144 -2.35 31.79 17.68
N GLU A 145 -2.34 33.05 17.27
CA GLU A 145 -1.37 33.52 16.27
C GLU A 145 0.04 33.22 16.76
N SER A 146 0.90 32.70 15.88
CA SER A 146 2.29 32.43 16.23
C SER A 146 2.99 33.75 16.58
N GLU A 147 3.62 33.79 17.75
CA GLU A 147 4.35 34.96 18.26
C GLU A 147 5.53 35.38 17.33
N TYR A 148 5.91 34.51 16.39
CA TYR A 148 6.99 34.74 15.41
C TYR A 148 6.53 35.52 14.15
N HIS A 149 5.26 35.94 14.08
CA HIS A 149 4.74 36.77 12.99
C HIS A 149 4.64 38.27 13.35
N MET A 150 5.26 38.71 14.46
CA MET A 150 5.41 40.13 14.82
C MET A 150 6.52 40.85 14.06
#